data_AF-A0A9E0I3A6-F1
#
_entry.id   AF-A0A9E0I3A6-F1
#
_cell.length_a   1.000
_cell.length_b   1.000
_cell.length_c   1.000
_cell.angle_alpha   90.00
_cell.angle_beta   90.00
_cell.angle_gamma   90.00
#
_symmetry.space_group_name_H-M   'P 1'
#
loop_
_entity.id
_entity.type
_entity.pdbx_description
1 polymer ?
#
loop_
_entity_poly.entity_id
_entity_poly.type
_entity_poly.pdbx_seq_one_letter_code
_entity_poly.pdbx_strand_id
1 'polypeptide(L)' 'WCVDTEMMAVAKPNALFMHCLPAHRGEEVEADVIDGPQSVVWDEAENRMHVQKALMEYLLLGRIG' A
#
# COMPACT_ATOMS: atom_id res chain seq x y z
N TRP A 1 2.90 -3.25 -18.74
CA TRP A 1 1.71 -2.77 -18.02
C TRP A 1 2.23 -1.85 -16.92
N CYS A 2 1.88 -0.57 -16.99
CA CYS A 2 2.20 0.46 -16.00
C CYS A 2 0.86 0.94 -15.41
N VAL A 3 0.79 1.13 -14.10
CA VAL A 3 -0.39 1.75 -13.48
C VAL A 3 -0.26 3.27 -13.62
N ASP A 4 -1.07 3.84 -14.50
CA ASP A 4 -1.14 5.26 -14.80
C ASP A 4 -2.45 5.89 -14.29
N THR A 5 -2.56 7.21 -14.45
CA THR A 5 -3.75 7.96 -14.00
C THR A 5 -5.02 7.54 -14.74
N GLU A 6 -4.93 7.17 -16.02
CA GLU A 6 -6.08 6.72 -16.82
C GLU A 6 -6.61 5.38 -16.31
N MET A 7 -5.71 4.44 -15.98
CA MET A 7 -6.05 3.16 -15.37
C MET A 7 -6.70 3.36 -13.99
N MET A 8 -6.15 4.25 -13.17
CA MET A 8 -6.75 4.60 -11.88
C MET A 8 -8.14 5.25 -12.02
N ALA A 9 -8.40 5.99 -13.09
CA ALA A 9 -9.70 6.61 -13.36
C ALA A 9 -10.82 5.60 -13.69
N VAL A 10 -10.46 4.38 -14.09
CA VAL A 10 -11.43 3.27 -14.30
C VAL A 10 -11.85 2.64 -12.97
N ALA A 11 -11.04 2.78 -11.92
CA ALA A 11 -11.36 2.28 -10.59
C ALA A 11 -12.47 3.12 -9.92
N LYS A 12 -12.92 2.69 -8.74
CA LYS A 12 -13.88 3.48 -7.95
C LYS A 12 -13.27 4.85 -7.61
N PRO A 13 -14.07 5.92 -7.50
CA PRO A 13 -13.56 7.27 -7.19
C PRO A 13 -12.76 7.37 -5.88
N ASN A 14 -12.96 6.44 -4.96
CA ASN A 14 -12.26 6.35 -3.68
C ASN A 14 -11.31 5.14 -3.60
N ALA A 15 -10.90 4.58 -4.74
CA ALA A 15 -9.89 3.53 -4.76
C ALA A 15 -8.57 4.05 -4.20
N LEU A 16 -7.88 3.21 -3.43
CA LEU A 16 -6.54 3.48 -2.93
C LEU A 16 -5.53 2.79 -3.85
N PHE A 17 -4.42 3.45 -4.10
CA PHE A 17 -3.25 2.84 -4.70
C PHE A 17 -2.32 2.31 -3.58
N MET A 18 -1.98 1.03 -3.68
CA MET A 18 -1.08 0.31 -2.78
C MET A 18 0.04 -0.33 -3.58
N HIS A 19 1.23 -0.40 -3.01
CA HIS A 19 2.40 -1.02 -3.62
C HIS A 19 3.42 -1.38 -2.53
N CYS A 20 3.79 -2.66 -2.45
CA CYS A 20 4.90 -3.08 -1.61
C CYS A 20 6.20 -2.46 -2.12
N LEU A 21 6.93 -1.73 -1.27
CA LEU A 21 8.20 -1.12 -1.65
C LEU A 21 9.35 -2.15 -1.74
N PRO A 22 10.37 -1.91 -2.60
CA PRO A 22 10.57 -0.72 -3.45
C PRO A 22 9.68 -0.71 -4.69
N ALA A 23 9.51 0.48 -5.28
CA ALA A 23 8.81 0.70 -6.54
C ALA A 23 9.68 1.52 -7.51
N HIS A 24 9.65 1.20 -8.80
CA HIS A 24 10.28 1.94 -9.88
C HIS A 24 9.24 2.82 -10.61
N ARG A 25 9.40 4.13 -10.45
CA ARG A 25 8.57 5.11 -11.15
C ARG A 25 8.86 5.06 -12.65
N GLY A 26 7.80 5.03 -13.46
CA GLY A 26 7.85 4.98 -14.92
C GLY A 26 7.98 3.56 -15.51
N GLU A 27 8.10 2.52 -14.67
CA GLU A 27 8.10 1.12 -15.11
C GLU A 27 6.77 0.44 -14.77
N GLU A 28 6.55 0.10 -13.50
CA GLU A 28 5.29 -0.50 -13.06
C GLU A 28 4.21 0.50 -12.63
N VAL A 29 4.60 1.74 -12.30
CA VAL A 29 3.70 2.80 -11.84
C VAL A 29 4.21 4.19 -12.24
N GLU A 30 3.32 5.09 -12.65
CA GLU A 30 3.67 6.49 -12.88
C GLU A 30 3.89 7.27 -11.57
N ALA A 31 4.74 8.29 -11.61
CA ALA A 31 4.99 9.16 -10.46
C ALA A 31 3.70 9.80 -9.93
N ASP A 32 2.82 10.24 -10.82
CA ASP A 32 1.55 10.89 -10.48
C ASP A 32 0.57 9.96 -9.74
N VAL A 33 0.73 8.64 -9.90
CA VAL A 33 -0.07 7.65 -9.17
C VAL A 33 0.53 7.36 -7.80
N ILE A 34 1.83 7.01 -7.72
CA ILE A 34 2.46 6.62 -6.45
C ILE A 34 2.67 7.79 -5.48
N ASP A 35 2.88 9.01 -6.00
CA ASP A 35 3.02 10.24 -5.21
C ASP A 35 1.71 11.04 -5.15
N GLY A 36 0.65 10.56 -5.81
CA GLY A 36 -0.66 11.20 -5.88
C GLY A 36 -1.54 11.00 -4.65
N PRO A 37 -2.70 11.68 -4.59
CA PRO A 37 -3.57 11.72 -3.41
C PRO A 37 -4.28 10.40 -3.09
N GLN A 38 -4.34 9.45 -4.03
CA GLN A 38 -4.93 8.13 -3.82
C GLN A 38 -3.91 7.11 -3.28
N SER A 39 -2.63 7.47 -3.24
CA SER A 39 -1.55 6.58 -2.80
C SER A 39 -1.48 6.51 -1.28
N VAL A 40 -1.42 5.29 -0.76
CA VAL A 40 -1.20 5.00 0.66
C VAL A 40 0.05 4.14 0.88
N VAL A 41 1.01 4.16 -0.05
CA VAL A 41 2.21 3.30 0.00
C VAL A 41 3.07 3.53 1.25
N TRP A 42 3.08 4.75 1.78
CA TRP A 42 3.80 5.06 3.03
C TRP A 42 3.10 4.48 4.26
N ASP A 43 1.77 4.64 4.35
CA ASP A 43 0.97 4.02 5.40
C ASP A 43 1.02 2.49 5.31
N GLU A 44 1.00 1.92 4.10
CA GLU A 44 1.17 0.49 3.87
C GLU A 44 2.53 0.00 4.38
N ALA A 45 3.60 0.72 4.08
CA ALA A 45 4.95 0.40 4.54
C ALA A 45 5.08 0.51 6.07
N GLU A 46 4.54 1.57 6.68
CA GLU A 46 4.52 1.73 8.14
C GLU A 46 3.72 0.61 8.83
N ASN A 47 2.56 0.26 8.26
CA ASN A 47 1.69 -0.79 8.80
C ASN A 47 2.35 -2.17 8.86
N ARG A 48 3.43 -2.42 8.11
CA ARG A 48 4.27 -3.62 8.27
C ARG A 48 4.73 -3.79 9.71
N MET A 49 5.21 -2.72 10.36
CA MET A 49 5.67 -2.78 11.75
C MET A 49 4.50 -3.12 12.69
N HIS A 50 3.36 -2.46 12.50
CA HIS A 50 2.19 -2.63 13.35
C HIS A 50 1.63 -4.06 13.27
N VAL A 51 1.42 -4.57 12.07
CA VAL A 51 0.88 -5.92 11.88
C VAL A 51 1.88 -6.99 12.35
N GLN A 52 3.18 -6.78 12.16
CA GLN A 52 4.20 -7.73 12.63
C GLN A 52 4.28 -7.77 14.15
N LYS A 53 4.15 -6.62 14.84
CA LYS A 53 4.06 -6.58 16.31
C LYS A 53 2.85 -7.37 16.82
N ALA A 54 1.66 -7.11 16.26
CA ALA A 54 0.45 -7.82 16.65
C ALA A 54 0.55 -9.33 16.35
N LEU A 55 1.17 -9.70 15.24
CA LEU A 55 1.40 -11.10 14.90
C LEU A 55 2.34 -11.78 15.90
N MET A 56 3.45 -11.14 16.28
CA MET A 56 4.37 -11.66 17.31
C MET A 56 3.65 -11.81 18.65
N GLU A 57 2.88 -10.81 19.08
CA GLU A 57 2.08 -10.86 20.29
C GLU A 57 1.12 -12.05 20.27
N TYR A 58 0.36 -12.22 19.19
CA TYR A 58 -0.58 -13.32 19.04
C TYR A 58 0.10 -14.69 19.07
N LEU A 59 1.25 -14.84 18.41
CA LEU A 59 1.98 -16.11 18.37
C LEU A 59 2.64 -16.48 19.70
N LEU A 60 3.03 -15.49 20.52
CA LEU A 60 3.68 -15.71 21.81
C LEU A 60 2.69 -15.81 22.97
N LEU A 61 1.60 -15.04 22.94
CA LEU A 61 0.66 -14.88 24.06
C LEU A 61 -0.73 -15.46 23.78
N GLY A 62 -1.05 -15.76 22.51
CA GLY A 62 -2.39 -16.18 22.10
C GLY A 62 -3.38 -15.02 22.04
N ARG A 63 -4.68 -15.34 22.03
CA ARG A 63 -5.74 -14.33 22.05
C ARG A 63 -5.94 -13.82 23.48
N ILE A 64 -5.63 -12.55 23.69
CA ILE A 64 -5.96 -11.85 24.93
C ILE A 64 -7.42 -11.39 24.81
N GLY A 65 -8.26 -11.87 25.73
CA GLY A 65 -9.69 -11.57 25.81
C GLY A 65 -10.04 -10.91 27.13
#